data_AF-A0A521VNR4-F1
#
_entry.id   AF-A0A521VNR4-F1
#
_cell.length_a   1.000
_cell.length_b   1.000
_cell.length_c   1.000
_cell.angle_alpha   90.00
_cell.angle_beta   90.00
_cell.angle_gamma   90.00
#
_symmetry.space_group_name_H-M   'P 1'
#
loop_
_entity.id
_entity.type
_entity.pdbx_description
1 polymer ?
#
loop_
_entity_poly.entity_id
_entity_poly.type
_entity_poly.pdbx_seq_one_letter_code
_entity_poly.pdbx_strand_id
1 'polypeptide(L)'
;MRQSTGAGAPQHGERLSFDVRYDGSFAAGWRAVVADRLDVNRLGNVAGNTNVNTLKEAYLSWQATPERVADLGRINARHGVAMGYNPTDYFRAGALRWIVSPDPASLRENRLGSVMLRGQKLWDGGSVSALYSPKLADQPSTGAYSVDLGATNRRDRWLAAFSQRLSEQISPQFLVSGGTGQSAQLGFNLALLLNKATVAFAEWSGGRTRSLLAQALARPEDAAFRSRLAAGFTYTTESNVSLTLEYEYNGTGLDRDGWNELRRGPPAAYGVYRSFAAKLQEPVTRENLFFHATWTDAMVRHLDLTAMVRYNVADHSRLQWLEARYHWTRVDLALQAQRNDGDPSSDFGALPERRTLQAVLRYFF
;
A
#
# COMPACT_ATOMS: atom_id res chain seq x y z
N MET A 1 -38.08 21.35 1.07
CA MET A 1 -37.45 21.35 2.40
C MET A 1 -35.93 21.25 2.18
N ARG A 2 -35.21 22.38 2.29
CA ARG A 2 -33.74 22.42 2.12
C ARG A 2 -33.10 21.81 3.36
N GLN A 3 -32.54 20.61 3.26
CA GLN A 3 -31.64 20.09 4.29
C GLN A 3 -30.28 20.76 4.11
N SER A 4 -29.90 21.53 5.12
CA SER A 4 -28.59 22.14 5.28
C SER A 4 -27.50 21.07 5.18
N THR A 5 -26.53 21.31 4.31
CA THR A 5 -25.22 20.68 4.33
C THR A 5 -24.58 20.97 5.69
N GLY A 6 -24.66 20.01 6.60
CA GLY A 6 -23.88 20.03 7.84
C GLY A 6 -22.41 19.88 7.48
N ALA A 7 -21.71 21.00 7.31
CA ALA A 7 -20.27 21.03 7.47
C ALA A 7 -20.01 20.54 8.91
N GLY A 8 -19.48 19.32 9.06
CA GLY A 8 -19.04 18.83 10.36
C GLY A 8 -18.09 19.85 10.98
N ALA A 9 -18.22 20.08 12.29
CA ALA A 9 -17.34 20.99 13.01
C ALA A 9 -15.87 20.60 12.77
N PRO A 10 -14.95 21.57 12.66
CA PRO A 10 -13.53 21.27 12.52
C PRO A 10 -13.10 20.38 13.69
N GLN A 11 -12.59 19.20 13.36
CA GLN A 11 -12.04 18.28 14.35
C GLN A 11 -10.54 18.54 14.48
N HIS A 12 -10.08 18.65 15.72
CA HIS A 12 -8.67 18.82 16.05
C HIS A 12 -8.15 17.55 16.69
N GLY A 13 -6.96 17.14 16.28
CA GLY A 13 -6.31 15.94 16.77
C GLY A 13 -4.81 16.11 16.83
N GLU A 14 -4.20 15.46 17.80
CA GLU A 14 -2.76 15.37 17.97
C GLU A 14 -2.35 13.91 17.90
N ARG A 15 -1.20 13.65 17.27
CA ARG A 15 -0.60 12.32 17.23
C ARG A 15 0.88 12.43 17.55
N LEU A 16 1.31 11.58 18.47
CA LEU A 16 2.72 11.32 18.72
C LEU A 16 3.07 9.93 18.18
N SER A 17 4.18 9.81 17.48
CA SER A 17 4.64 8.55 16.90
C SER A 17 6.10 8.29 17.30
N PHE A 18 6.38 7.08 17.76
CA PHE A 18 7.73 6.60 18.04
C PHE A 18 8.06 5.50 17.05
N ASP A 19 9.11 5.69 16.25
CA ASP A 19 9.54 4.75 15.21
C ASP A 19 10.94 4.26 15.55
N VAL A 20 11.14 2.95 15.65
CA VAL A 20 12.43 2.34 15.96
C VAL A 20 12.76 1.35 14.85
N ARG A 21 14.00 1.45 14.34
CA ARG A 21 14.54 0.50 13.38
C ARG A 21 15.95 0.08 13.80
N TYR A 22 16.15 -1.24 13.85
CA TYR A 22 17.44 -1.88 14.00
C TYR A 22 17.70 -2.78 12.79
N ASP A 23 18.93 -2.72 12.29
CA ASP A 23 19.38 -3.45 11.12
C ASP A 23 20.88 -3.69 11.26
N GLY A 24 21.27 -4.90 11.67
CA GLY A 24 22.67 -5.15 12.03
C GLY A 24 23.08 -6.62 11.95
N SER A 25 24.34 -6.82 11.56
CA SER A 25 25.02 -8.12 11.62
C SER A 25 25.56 -8.39 13.03
N PHE A 26 25.34 -9.60 13.53
CA PHE A 26 25.80 -10.02 14.86
C PHE A 26 26.72 -11.25 14.84
N ALA A 27 26.81 -11.92 13.69
CA ALA A 27 27.78 -12.98 13.42
C ALA A 27 28.04 -13.07 11.90
N ALA A 28 29.08 -13.80 11.49
CA ALA A 28 29.36 -14.01 10.08
C ALA A 28 28.17 -14.66 9.37
N GLY A 29 27.68 -14.02 8.30
CA GLY A 29 26.52 -14.48 7.55
C GLY A 29 25.18 -14.34 8.27
N TRP A 30 25.11 -13.69 9.44
CA TRP A 30 23.87 -13.49 10.20
C TRP A 30 23.56 -12.03 10.42
N ARG A 31 22.29 -11.67 10.23
CA ARG A 31 21.75 -10.32 10.40
C ARG A 31 20.39 -10.39 11.08
N ALA A 32 20.10 -9.42 11.93
CA ALA A 32 18.80 -9.25 12.56
C ALA A 32 18.20 -7.90 12.15
N VAL A 33 16.90 -7.90 11.88
CA VAL A 33 16.13 -6.71 11.50
C VAL A 33 14.91 -6.61 12.39
N VAL A 34 14.73 -5.44 12.99
CA VAL A 34 13.55 -5.09 13.79
C VAL A 34 13.10 -3.70 13.37
N ALA A 35 11.81 -3.54 13.08
CA ALA A 35 11.20 -2.26 12.81
C ALA A 35 9.82 -2.22 13.48
N ASP A 36 9.60 -1.23 14.34
CA ASP A 36 8.36 -1.08 15.10
C ASP A 36 7.96 0.39 15.15
N ARG A 37 6.65 0.65 15.18
CA ARG A 37 6.10 1.99 15.37
C ARG A 37 4.97 1.95 16.39
N LEU A 38 5.05 2.85 17.37
CA LEU A 38 3.97 3.13 18.30
C LEU A 38 3.34 4.49 17.98
N ASP A 39 2.06 4.50 17.59
CA ASP A 39 1.26 5.71 17.42
C ASP A 39 0.37 5.93 18.65
N VAL A 40 0.43 7.13 19.24
CA VAL A 40 -0.40 7.58 20.36
C VAL A 40 -1.26 8.74 19.85
N ASN A 41 -2.55 8.48 19.67
CA ASN A 41 -3.49 9.48 19.17
C ASN A 41 -4.30 10.09 20.32
N ARG A 42 -4.45 11.42 20.27
CA ARG A 42 -5.35 12.19 21.12
C ARG A 42 -6.27 12.98 20.20
N LEU A 43 -7.46 12.44 19.94
CA LEU A 43 -8.51 13.18 19.25
C LEU A 43 -9.29 13.95 20.31
N GLY A 44 -9.44 15.27 20.15
CA GLY A 44 -10.21 16.08 21.09
C GLY A 44 -11.67 15.63 21.13
N ASN A 45 -12.20 15.39 22.34
CA ASN A 45 -13.63 15.17 22.66
C ASN A 45 -14.36 13.99 21.99
N VAL A 46 -13.66 13.00 21.43
CA VAL A 46 -14.26 11.71 21.04
C VAL A 46 -13.67 10.60 21.91
N ALA A 47 -14.53 9.80 22.54
CA ALA A 47 -14.10 8.64 23.31
C ALA A 47 -13.32 7.68 22.39
N GLY A 48 -12.00 7.56 22.61
CA GLY A 48 -11.15 6.67 21.83
C GLY A 48 -9.72 7.17 21.67
N ASN A 49 -9.02 7.50 22.75
CA ASN A 49 -7.55 7.51 22.72
C ASN A 49 -7.09 6.10 22.31
N THR A 50 -6.68 5.93 21.06
CA THR A 50 -6.24 4.65 20.53
C THR A 50 -4.73 4.68 20.32
N ASN A 51 -4.04 3.93 21.17
CA ASN A 51 -2.64 3.59 20.95
C ASN A 51 -2.61 2.44 19.95
N VAL A 52 -1.76 2.53 18.94
CA VAL A 52 -1.59 1.49 17.93
C VAL A 52 -0.12 1.16 17.79
N ASN A 53 0.25 -0.04 18.22
CA ASN A 53 1.56 -0.61 17.92
C ASN A 53 1.54 -1.32 16.56
N THR A 54 2.58 -1.10 15.76
CA THR A 54 2.77 -1.68 14.45
C THR A 54 4.18 -2.27 14.36
N LEU A 55 4.29 -3.57 14.67
CA LEU A 55 5.52 -4.33 14.44
C LEU A 55 5.66 -4.59 12.93
N LYS A 56 6.38 -3.70 12.25
CA LYS A 56 6.57 -3.72 10.79
C LYS A 56 7.39 -4.95 10.41
N GLU A 57 8.54 -5.14 11.04
CA GLU A 57 9.47 -6.24 10.75
C GLU A 57 10.13 -6.75 12.04
N ALA A 58 10.39 -8.06 12.09
CA ALA A 58 11.14 -8.73 13.16
C ALA A 58 11.61 -10.09 12.64
N TYR A 59 12.81 -10.16 12.07
CA TYR A 59 13.32 -11.39 11.45
C TYR A 59 14.83 -11.55 11.57
N LEU A 60 15.26 -12.79 11.44
CA LEU A 60 16.66 -13.17 11.26
C LEU A 60 16.91 -13.50 9.79
N SER A 61 18.08 -13.11 9.32
CA SER A 61 18.57 -13.37 7.96
C SER A 61 19.87 -14.15 8.06
N TRP A 62 19.95 -15.26 7.33
CA TRP A 62 21.12 -16.09 7.20
C TRP A 62 21.58 -16.12 5.73
N GLN A 63 22.78 -15.59 5.49
CA GLN A 63 23.46 -15.66 4.21
C GLN A 63 24.43 -16.84 4.22
N ALA A 64 24.00 -17.96 3.65
CA ALA A 64 24.80 -19.20 3.61
C ALA A 64 25.98 -19.09 2.65
N THR A 65 25.77 -18.42 1.51
CA THR A 65 26.79 -18.01 0.53
C THR A 65 26.43 -16.60 0.05
N PRO A 66 27.33 -15.87 -0.64
CA PRO A 66 27.00 -14.55 -1.18
C PRO A 66 25.71 -14.54 -2.03
N GLU A 67 25.39 -15.67 -2.66
CA GLU A 67 24.25 -15.85 -3.55
C GLU A 67 23.03 -16.52 -2.90
N ARG A 68 23.09 -16.93 -1.63
CA ARG A 68 21.99 -17.68 -0.98
C ARG A 68 21.62 -17.08 0.37
N VAL A 69 20.37 -16.68 0.49
CA VAL A 69 19.82 -16.05 1.70
C VAL A 69 18.57 -16.80 2.15
N ALA A 70 18.43 -16.99 3.46
CA ALA A 70 17.22 -17.48 4.10
C ALA A 70 16.81 -16.54 5.23
N ASP A 71 15.55 -16.14 5.27
CA ASP A 71 14.99 -15.27 6.30
C ASP A 71 13.83 -15.94 7.01
N LEU A 72 13.77 -15.76 8.33
CA LEU A 72 12.70 -16.28 9.17
C LEU A 72 12.23 -15.22 10.16
N GLY A 73 10.93 -14.96 10.15
CA GLY A 73 10.29 -14.05 11.09
C GLY A 73 9.19 -13.23 10.42
N ARG A 74 8.88 -12.07 10.98
CA ARG A 74 7.92 -11.12 10.42
C ARG A 74 8.61 -10.25 9.37
N ILE A 75 8.23 -10.40 8.10
CA ILE A 75 8.87 -9.76 6.96
C ILE A 75 7.84 -8.94 6.19
N ASN A 76 8.17 -7.70 5.84
CA ASN A 76 7.38 -6.87 4.93
C ASN A 76 7.81 -7.17 3.49
N ALA A 77 7.28 -8.26 2.92
CA ALA A 77 7.56 -8.66 1.54
C ALA A 77 6.91 -7.68 0.54
N ARG A 78 7.73 -7.04 -0.29
CA ARG A 78 7.30 -6.06 -1.28
C ARG A 78 7.71 -6.53 -2.67
N HIS A 79 6.73 -6.68 -3.55
CA HIS A 79 6.90 -6.96 -4.97
C HIS A 79 6.23 -5.84 -5.75
N GLY A 80 6.68 -5.56 -6.97
CA GLY A 80 6.18 -4.44 -7.77
C GLY A 80 6.80 -3.09 -7.42
N VAL A 81 6.73 -2.17 -8.38
CA VAL A 81 7.26 -0.81 -8.38
C VAL A 81 6.17 0.27 -8.52
N ALA A 82 5.00 -0.06 -9.09
CA ALA A 82 3.86 0.85 -9.29
C ALA A 82 3.50 1.56 -7.98
N MET A 83 3.08 2.81 -8.00
CA MET A 83 2.93 3.60 -6.77
C MET A 83 1.48 3.62 -6.26
N GLY A 84 0.53 3.88 -7.14
CA GLY A 84 -0.87 4.09 -6.77
C GLY A 84 -1.56 2.79 -6.37
N TYR A 85 -1.40 1.77 -7.23
CA TYR A 85 -1.91 0.43 -7.07
C TYR A 85 -0.85 -0.60 -7.45
N ASN A 86 -0.82 -1.74 -6.74
CA ASN A 86 0.18 -2.77 -6.97
C ASN A 86 -0.50 -4.13 -7.03
N PRO A 87 -0.82 -4.67 -8.22
CA PRO A 87 -1.52 -5.93 -8.35
C PRO A 87 -0.69 -7.16 -7.96
N THR A 88 0.65 -7.05 -7.86
CA THR A 88 1.53 -8.19 -7.52
C THR A 88 1.95 -8.25 -6.05
N ASP A 89 1.52 -7.28 -5.25
CA ASP A 89 1.70 -7.29 -3.81
C ASP A 89 0.65 -8.19 -3.12
N TYR A 90 0.92 -9.49 -3.13
CA TYR A 90 0.05 -10.51 -2.54
C TYR A 90 0.04 -10.51 -1.00
N PHE A 91 0.90 -9.71 -0.36
CA PHE A 91 1.05 -9.65 1.09
C PHE A 91 0.45 -8.39 1.74
N ARG A 92 -0.05 -7.43 0.98
CA ARG A 92 -0.66 -6.18 1.47
C ARG A 92 -1.94 -6.31 2.30
N ALA A 93 -2.74 -7.35 2.07
CA ALA A 93 -4.10 -7.41 2.60
C ALA A 93 -4.12 -7.42 4.15
N GLY A 94 -4.76 -6.42 4.76
CA GLY A 94 -4.83 -6.25 6.22
C GLY A 94 -3.55 -5.69 6.86
N ALA A 95 -2.52 -5.36 6.08
CA ALA A 95 -1.22 -4.97 6.62
C ALA A 95 -1.16 -3.55 7.21
N LEU A 96 -2.18 -2.71 6.97
CA LEU A 96 -2.25 -1.35 7.52
C LEU A 96 -3.13 -1.36 8.77
N ARG A 97 -2.51 -1.17 9.95
CA ARG A 97 -3.24 -0.97 11.21
C ARG A 97 -3.76 0.45 11.36
N TRP A 98 -3.02 1.41 10.80
CA TRP A 98 -3.35 2.83 10.86
C TRP A 98 -2.77 3.55 9.64
N ILE A 99 -3.55 4.43 9.02
CA ILE A 99 -3.12 5.24 7.88
C ILE A 99 -2.75 6.61 8.39
N VAL A 100 -1.46 6.92 8.36
CA VAL A 100 -0.92 8.20 8.85
C VAL A 100 -0.83 9.27 7.78
N SER A 101 -0.75 8.85 6.52
CA SER A 101 -0.64 9.66 5.31
C SER A 101 -1.15 8.82 4.14
N PRO A 102 -1.86 9.43 3.16
CA PRO A 102 -2.29 8.73 1.96
C PRO A 102 -1.16 8.53 0.93
N ASP A 103 0.03 9.11 1.17
CA ASP A 103 1.22 8.92 0.34
C ASP A 103 1.61 7.43 0.25
N PRO A 104 1.78 6.85 -0.97
CA PRO A 104 2.15 5.45 -1.15
C PRO A 104 3.44 5.03 -0.47
N ALA A 105 4.45 5.90 -0.40
CA ALA A 105 5.70 5.56 0.27
C ALA A 105 5.47 5.37 1.78
N SER A 106 4.75 6.31 2.39
CA SER A 106 4.30 6.20 3.78
C SER A 106 3.46 4.95 4.04
N LEU A 107 2.52 4.64 3.15
CA LEU A 107 1.68 3.43 3.26
C LEU A 107 2.54 2.17 3.24
N ARG A 108 3.50 2.05 2.32
CA ARG A 108 4.38 0.88 2.20
C ARG A 108 5.30 0.69 3.39
N GLU A 109 5.86 1.77 3.90
CA GLU A 109 6.78 1.75 5.03
C GLU A 109 6.08 1.35 6.33
N ASN A 110 4.83 1.77 6.52
CA ASN A 110 4.09 1.57 7.77
C ASN A 110 3.20 0.31 7.78
N ARG A 111 3.50 -0.66 6.91
CA ARG A 111 2.82 -1.97 6.90
C ARG A 111 3.39 -2.90 7.95
N LEU A 112 2.49 -3.62 8.60
CA LEU A 112 2.77 -4.91 9.20
C LEU A 112 3.34 -5.87 8.16
N GLY A 113 4.49 -6.49 8.46
CA GLY A 113 4.94 -7.67 7.75
C GLY A 113 4.05 -8.89 8.03
N SER A 114 4.31 -9.99 7.33
CA SER A 114 3.72 -11.30 7.65
C SER A 114 4.79 -12.22 8.23
N VAL A 115 4.44 -13.07 9.19
CA VAL A 115 5.37 -14.12 9.64
C VAL A 115 5.55 -15.13 8.52
N MET A 116 6.79 -15.40 8.13
CA MET A 116 7.11 -16.26 6.99
C MET A 116 8.53 -16.80 7.05
N LEU A 117 8.75 -17.84 6.25
CA LEU A 117 10.06 -18.26 5.77
C LEU A 117 10.25 -17.73 4.35
N ARG A 118 11.40 -17.11 4.07
CA ARG A 118 11.79 -16.68 2.72
C ARG A 118 13.15 -17.29 2.37
N GLY A 119 13.24 -17.95 1.22
CA GLY A 119 14.51 -18.40 0.64
C GLY A 119 14.77 -17.66 -0.67
N GLN A 120 16.02 -17.26 -0.90
CA GLN A 120 16.43 -16.56 -2.11
C GLN A 120 17.76 -17.13 -2.63
N LYS A 121 17.84 -17.32 -3.94
CA LYS A 121 19.08 -17.61 -4.65
C LYS A 121 19.28 -16.55 -5.74
N LEU A 122 20.46 -15.96 -5.74
CA LEU A 122 20.91 -14.93 -6.68
C LEU A 122 21.88 -15.57 -7.68
N TRP A 123 22.03 -14.95 -8.84
CA TRP A 123 23.10 -15.20 -9.80
C TRP A 123 23.30 -13.93 -10.64
N ASP A 124 24.28 -13.95 -11.55
CA ASP A 124 24.51 -12.80 -12.41
C ASP A 124 23.27 -12.45 -13.25
N GLY A 125 22.75 -11.24 -13.03
CA GLY A 125 21.56 -10.73 -13.69
C GLY A 125 20.24 -11.36 -13.25
N GLY A 126 20.16 -12.21 -12.22
CA GLY A 126 18.88 -12.84 -11.88
C GLY A 126 18.72 -13.33 -10.44
N SER A 127 17.48 -13.68 -10.11
CA SER A 127 17.14 -14.26 -8.81
C SER A 127 15.90 -15.14 -8.85
N VAL A 128 15.87 -16.11 -7.95
CA VAL A 128 14.67 -16.87 -7.61
C VAL A 128 14.42 -16.76 -6.11
N SER A 129 13.16 -16.61 -5.72
CA SER A 129 12.76 -16.60 -4.32
C SER A 129 11.49 -17.40 -4.11
N ALA A 130 11.38 -18.00 -2.93
CA ALA A 130 10.21 -18.69 -2.46
C ALA A 130 9.87 -18.20 -1.04
N LEU A 131 8.60 -17.90 -0.82
CA LEU A 131 8.07 -17.41 0.45
C LEU A 131 6.95 -18.35 0.89
N TYR A 132 6.93 -18.68 2.17
CA TYR A 132 5.84 -19.41 2.81
C TYR A 132 5.44 -18.70 4.10
N SER A 133 4.18 -18.31 4.19
CA SER A 133 3.60 -17.62 5.34
C SER A 133 2.47 -18.48 5.91
N PRO A 134 2.67 -19.13 7.07
CA PRO A 134 1.68 -20.02 7.66
C PRO A 134 0.52 -19.24 8.27
N LYS A 135 -0.62 -19.92 8.42
CA LYS A 135 -1.70 -19.47 9.30
C LYS A 135 -1.24 -19.50 10.76
N LEU A 136 -1.40 -18.40 11.49
CA LEU A 136 -1.05 -18.26 12.91
C LEU A 136 -2.21 -17.77 13.79
N ALA A 137 -3.29 -17.25 13.20
CA ALA A 137 -4.49 -16.82 13.92
C ALA A 137 -5.71 -16.82 12.99
N ASP A 138 -6.92 -16.77 13.53
CA ASP A 138 -8.16 -16.76 12.72
C ASP A 138 -8.67 -15.35 12.40
N GLN A 139 -8.44 -14.39 13.30
CA GLN A 139 -9.01 -13.05 13.22
C GLN A 139 -8.00 -11.97 13.62
N PRO A 140 -8.07 -10.77 13.00
CA PRO A 140 -7.26 -9.63 13.42
C PRO A 140 -7.56 -9.20 14.86
N SER A 141 -6.58 -8.56 15.49
CA SER A 141 -6.67 -8.03 16.85
C SER A 141 -6.54 -6.50 16.86
N THR A 142 -7.53 -5.83 17.45
CA THR A 142 -7.55 -4.36 17.65
C THR A 142 -6.87 -3.92 18.95
N GLY A 143 -6.27 -4.84 19.71
CA GLY A 143 -5.57 -4.52 20.94
C GLY A 143 -4.40 -3.56 20.69
N ALA A 144 -4.24 -2.56 21.56
CA ALA A 144 -3.29 -1.47 21.38
C ALA A 144 -1.84 -1.94 21.14
N TYR A 145 -1.38 -2.91 21.92
CA TYR A 145 -0.03 -3.48 21.86
C TYR A 145 0.02 -4.87 21.21
N SER A 146 -1.02 -5.24 20.49
CA SER A 146 -1.08 -6.54 19.81
C SER A 146 -0.10 -6.60 18.65
N VAL A 147 0.59 -7.74 18.50
CA VAL A 147 1.37 -8.08 17.29
C VAL A 147 0.47 -8.38 16.08
N ASP A 148 -0.84 -8.56 16.31
CA ASP A 148 -1.87 -8.74 15.28
C ASP A 148 -1.49 -9.72 14.16
N LEU A 149 -1.15 -10.95 14.57
CA LEU A 149 -0.87 -12.02 13.63
C LEU A 149 -2.07 -12.31 12.72
N GLY A 150 -3.31 -12.13 13.20
CA GLY A 150 -4.50 -12.40 12.39
C GLY A 150 -4.79 -11.40 11.27
N ALA A 151 -4.18 -10.21 11.29
CA ALA A 151 -4.23 -9.30 10.15
C ALA A 151 -3.56 -9.90 8.90
N THR A 152 -2.36 -10.45 9.08
CA THR A 152 -1.46 -10.85 7.98
C THR A 152 -1.27 -12.38 7.87
N ASN A 153 -1.49 -13.15 8.93
CA ASN A 153 -1.29 -14.61 9.00
C ASN A 153 -2.61 -15.36 9.28
N ARG A 154 -3.72 -14.93 8.67
CA ARG A 154 -5.04 -15.58 8.83
C ARG A 154 -5.26 -16.87 8.02
N ARG A 155 -4.34 -17.17 7.12
CA ARG A 155 -4.36 -18.34 6.25
C ARG A 155 -2.95 -18.62 5.76
N ASP A 156 -2.70 -19.84 5.32
CA ASP A 156 -1.46 -20.19 4.65
C ASP A 156 -1.40 -19.52 3.28
N ARG A 157 -0.24 -18.95 2.97
CA ARG A 157 0.06 -18.30 1.69
C ARG A 157 1.47 -18.65 1.26
N TRP A 158 1.66 -18.77 -0.04
CA TRP A 158 2.96 -18.98 -0.64
C TRP A 158 3.12 -18.11 -1.88
N LEU A 159 4.37 -17.80 -2.20
CA LEU A 159 4.75 -17.04 -3.38
C LEU A 159 6.09 -17.56 -3.88
N ALA A 160 6.19 -17.83 -5.17
CA ALA A 160 7.47 -17.97 -5.84
C ALA A 160 7.64 -16.81 -6.82
N ALA A 161 8.84 -16.24 -6.87
CA ALA A 161 9.19 -15.20 -7.82
C ALA A 161 10.51 -15.53 -8.52
N PHE A 162 10.55 -15.28 -9.82
CA PHE A 162 11.71 -15.46 -10.68
C PHE A 162 11.97 -14.16 -11.43
N SER A 163 13.23 -13.75 -11.56
CA SER A 163 13.63 -12.57 -12.31
C SER A 163 14.93 -12.81 -13.06
N GLN A 164 15.03 -12.24 -14.26
CA GLN A 164 16.21 -12.32 -15.10
C GLN A 164 16.31 -11.03 -15.91
N ARG A 165 17.40 -10.28 -15.71
CA ARG A 165 17.78 -9.14 -16.53
C ARG A 165 18.04 -9.64 -17.96
N LEU A 166 17.29 -9.09 -18.90
CA LEU A 166 17.43 -9.41 -20.34
C LEU A 166 18.36 -8.42 -21.03
N SER A 167 18.39 -7.17 -20.56
CA SER A 167 19.33 -6.12 -20.97
C SER A 167 19.48 -5.09 -19.85
N GLU A 168 20.35 -4.09 -20.02
CA GLU A 168 20.47 -2.98 -19.06
C GLU A 168 19.17 -2.18 -18.87
N GLN A 169 18.26 -2.24 -19.84
CA GLN A 169 16.99 -1.51 -19.83
C GLN A 169 15.79 -2.36 -19.43
N ILE A 170 15.91 -3.70 -19.43
CA ILE A 170 14.76 -4.61 -19.34
C ILE A 170 15.00 -5.67 -18.25
N SER A 171 14.19 -5.60 -17.20
CA SER A 171 14.24 -6.52 -16.05
C SER A 171 12.84 -7.05 -15.70
N PRO A 172 12.39 -8.15 -16.34
CA PRO A 172 11.13 -8.81 -15.99
C PRO A 172 11.24 -9.61 -14.68
N GLN A 173 10.12 -9.69 -13.98
CA GLN A 173 9.91 -10.60 -12.86
C GLN A 173 8.57 -11.31 -13.02
N PHE A 174 8.60 -12.63 -12.89
CA PHE A 174 7.43 -13.50 -12.94
C PHE A 174 7.12 -14.00 -11.53
N LEU A 175 5.85 -14.06 -11.19
CA LEU A 175 5.37 -14.46 -9.88
C LEU A 175 4.28 -15.52 -10.00
N VAL A 176 4.23 -16.43 -9.05
CA VAL A 176 3.10 -17.33 -8.84
C VAL A 176 2.79 -17.39 -7.35
N SER A 177 1.54 -17.16 -6.99
CA SER A 177 1.09 -17.13 -5.60
C SER A 177 -0.15 -17.97 -5.39
N GLY A 178 -0.36 -18.40 -4.16
CA GLY A 178 -1.54 -19.13 -3.75
C GLY A 178 -1.63 -19.30 -2.25
N GLY A 179 -2.60 -20.08 -1.80
CA GLY A 179 -2.83 -20.31 -0.38
C GLY A 179 -4.12 -21.05 -0.11
N THR A 180 -4.37 -21.36 1.16
CA THR A 180 -5.59 -22.06 1.58
C THR A 180 -6.83 -21.24 1.20
N GLY A 181 -7.72 -21.84 0.41
CA GLY A 181 -8.93 -21.18 -0.10
C GLY A 181 -8.68 -20.07 -1.12
N GLN A 182 -7.51 -20.04 -1.78
CA GLN A 182 -7.19 -19.13 -2.86
C GLN A 182 -6.72 -19.92 -4.09
N SER A 183 -7.35 -19.69 -5.24
CA SER A 183 -6.82 -20.21 -6.50
C SER A 183 -5.49 -19.53 -6.83
N ALA A 184 -4.60 -20.27 -7.49
CA ALA A 184 -3.31 -19.73 -7.91
C ALA A 184 -3.48 -18.45 -8.74
N GLN A 185 -2.66 -17.46 -8.46
CA GLN A 185 -2.55 -16.22 -9.24
C GLN A 185 -1.17 -16.17 -9.89
N LEU A 186 -1.15 -15.83 -11.16
CA LEU A 186 0.08 -15.48 -11.88
C LEU A 186 0.31 -13.99 -11.75
N GLY A 187 1.56 -13.58 -11.67
CA GLY A 187 1.98 -12.18 -11.65
C GLY A 187 3.15 -11.92 -12.59
N PHE A 188 3.22 -10.70 -13.08
CA PHE A 188 4.29 -10.21 -13.93
C PHE A 188 4.58 -8.76 -13.58
N ASN A 189 5.86 -8.45 -13.38
CA ASN A 189 6.36 -7.09 -13.17
C ASN A 189 7.40 -6.79 -14.25
N LEU A 190 7.34 -5.59 -14.80
CA LEU A 190 8.26 -5.11 -15.81
C LEU A 190 8.61 -3.65 -15.53
N ALA A 191 9.90 -3.35 -15.54
CA ALA A 191 10.43 -1.99 -15.60
C ALA A 191 11.27 -1.85 -16.87
N LEU A 192 11.05 -0.76 -17.60
CA LEU A 192 11.69 -0.42 -18.87
C LEU A 192 12.31 0.96 -18.78
N LEU A 193 13.62 1.06 -18.99
CA LEU A 193 14.28 2.35 -19.18
C LEU A 193 14.06 2.80 -20.65
N LEU A 194 13.08 3.68 -20.88
CA LEU A 194 12.76 4.17 -22.22
C LEU A 194 13.85 5.12 -22.75
N ASN A 195 14.43 5.92 -21.86
CA ASN A 195 15.57 6.80 -22.10
C ASN A 195 16.21 7.18 -20.74
N LYS A 196 17.19 8.09 -20.73
CA LYS A 196 17.92 8.49 -19.51
C LYS A 196 17.06 9.16 -18.41
N ALA A 197 15.87 9.64 -18.76
CA ALA A 197 14.98 10.41 -17.90
C ALA A 197 13.60 9.75 -17.70
N THR A 198 13.28 8.67 -18.44
CA THR A 198 11.95 8.06 -18.41
C THR A 198 12.02 6.56 -18.14
N VAL A 199 11.33 6.13 -17.09
CA VAL A 199 11.11 4.71 -16.76
C VAL A 199 9.64 4.40 -16.94
N ALA A 200 9.32 3.45 -17.82
CA ALA A 200 7.99 2.86 -17.89
C ALA A 200 7.91 1.60 -17.02
N PHE A 201 6.73 1.31 -16.49
CA PHE A 201 6.49 0.11 -15.72
C PHE A 201 5.13 -0.49 -16.03
N ALA A 202 5.03 -1.79 -15.86
CA ALA A 202 3.78 -2.53 -15.93
C ALA A 202 3.80 -3.68 -14.93
N GLU A 203 2.72 -3.82 -14.19
CA GLU A 203 2.46 -4.92 -13.28
C GLU A 203 1.13 -5.54 -13.60
N TRP A 204 1.10 -6.86 -13.73
CA TRP A 204 -0.12 -7.60 -14.02
C TRP A 204 -0.26 -8.75 -13.04
N SER A 205 -1.49 -9.03 -12.63
CA SER A 205 -1.84 -10.24 -11.87
C SER A 205 -3.14 -10.83 -12.41
N GLY A 206 -3.21 -12.14 -12.54
CA GLY A 206 -4.39 -12.82 -13.05
C GLY A 206 -4.57 -14.23 -12.52
N GLY A 207 -5.82 -14.61 -12.31
CA GLY A 207 -6.20 -15.93 -11.85
C GLY A 207 -7.70 -16.04 -11.61
N ARG A 208 -8.14 -17.26 -11.28
CA ARG A 208 -9.55 -17.50 -10.95
C ARG A 208 -9.85 -16.89 -9.58
N THR A 209 -10.82 -15.99 -9.49
CA THR A 209 -11.20 -15.34 -8.23
C THR A 209 -12.61 -14.76 -8.28
N ARG A 210 -13.19 -14.57 -7.11
CA ARG A 210 -14.52 -13.95 -6.95
C ARG A 210 -14.42 -12.42 -7.09
N SER A 211 -15.50 -11.74 -7.46
CA SER A 211 -15.51 -10.27 -7.40
C SER A 211 -15.34 -9.76 -5.96
N LEU A 212 -14.87 -8.53 -5.81
CA LEU A 212 -14.80 -7.87 -4.51
C LEU A 212 -16.18 -7.83 -3.83
N LEU A 213 -17.24 -7.62 -4.62
CA LEU A 213 -18.61 -7.54 -4.09
C LEU A 213 -19.07 -8.89 -3.54
N ALA A 214 -18.82 -9.98 -4.28
CA ALA A 214 -19.16 -11.32 -3.83
C ALA A 214 -18.36 -11.74 -2.61
N GLN A 215 -17.08 -11.38 -2.54
CA GLN A 215 -16.23 -11.61 -1.36
C GLN A 215 -16.71 -10.81 -0.14
N ALA A 216 -17.02 -9.52 -0.32
CA ALA A 216 -17.42 -8.63 0.78
C ALA A 216 -18.77 -9.01 1.38
N LEU A 217 -19.74 -9.38 0.54
CA LEU A 217 -21.11 -9.67 0.96
C LEU A 217 -21.39 -11.16 1.16
N ALA A 218 -20.36 -12.01 1.11
CA ALA A 218 -20.47 -13.47 1.18
C ALA A 218 -21.55 -14.05 0.24
N ARG A 219 -21.66 -13.48 -0.98
CA ARG A 219 -22.62 -13.93 -1.99
C ARG A 219 -22.16 -15.26 -2.62
N PRO A 220 -23.06 -15.98 -3.33
CA PRO A 220 -22.72 -17.19 -4.08
C PRO A 220 -21.50 -16.99 -5.00
N GLU A 221 -20.81 -18.09 -5.30
CA GLU A 221 -19.55 -18.03 -6.06
C GLU A 221 -19.75 -17.47 -7.47
N ASP A 222 -19.14 -16.30 -7.74
CA ASP A 222 -19.04 -15.67 -9.06
C ASP A 222 -17.60 -15.78 -9.63
N ALA A 223 -16.94 -16.89 -9.29
CA ALA A 223 -15.54 -17.12 -9.58
C ALA A 223 -15.31 -17.18 -11.10
N ALA A 224 -14.48 -16.25 -11.58
CA ALA A 224 -14.09 -16.14 -12.97
C ALA A 224 -12.59 -15.85 -13.05
N PHE A 225 -11.99 -16.00 -14.24
CA PHE A 225 -10.65 -15.47 -14.45
C PHE A 225 -10.73 -13.94 -14.44
N ARG A 226 -10.02 -13.29 -13.53
CA ARG A 226 -10.01 -11.83 -13.41
C ARG A 226 -8.58 -11.34 -13.40
N SER A 227 -8.33 -10.29 -14.17
CA SER A 227 -7.02 -9.65 -14.29
C SER A 227 -6.99 -8.33 -13.51
N ARG A 228 -5.81 -7.97 -13.05
CA ARG A 228 -5.46 -6.68 -12.47
C ARG A 228 -4.21 -6.15 -13.14
N LEU A 229 -4.13 -4.85 -13.32
CA LEU A 229 -3.02 -4.17 -14.00
C LEU A 229 -2.72 -2.86 -13.29
N ALA A 230 -1.44 -2.52 -13.16
CA ALA A 230 -0.99 -1.16 -12.92
C ALA A 230 0.09 -0.86 -13.96
N ALA A 231 -0.09 0.17 -14.78
CA ALA A 231 0.87 0.50 -15.84
C ALA A 231 1.05 2.00 -15.94
N GLY A 232 2.28 2.45 -16.14
CA GLY A 232 2.59 3.85 -16.07
C GLY A 232 4.01 4.17 -16.48
N PHE A 233 4.38 5.43 -16.27
CA PHE A 233 5.75 5.89 -16.45
C PHE A 233 6.08 6.99 -15.46
N THR A 234 7.36 7.10 -15.15
CA THR A 234 7.96 8.21 -14.40
C THR A 234 8.92 8.94 -15.32
N TYR A 235 8.79 10.26 -15.40
CA TYR A 235 9.70 11.16 -16.09
C TYR A 235 10.38 12.10 -15.10
N THR A 236 11.70 12.14 -15.11
CA THR A 236 12.51 13.02 -14.26
C THR A 236 13.15 14.12 -15.10
N THR A 237 12.81 15.38 -14.78
CA THR A 237 13.39 16.56 -15.43
C THR A 237 14.82 16.83 -14.94
N GLU A 238 15.56 17.68 -15.65
CA GLU A 238 16.88 18.16 -15.23
C GLU A 238 16.83 19.01 -13.93
N SER A 239 15.66 19.53 -13.57
CA SER A 239 15.45 20.32 -12.34
C SER A 239 15.00 19.47 -11.15
N ASN A 240 15.29 18.16 -11.16
CA ASN A 240 14.93 17.19 -10.10
C ASN A 240 13.43 17.07 -9.83
N VAL A 241 12.58 17.35 -10.83
CA VAL A 241 11.14 17.07 -10.75
C VAL A 241 10.87 15.69 -11.35
N SER A 242 10.38 14.76 -10.55
CA SER A 242 9.90 13.44 -10.98
C SER A 242 8.37 13.45 -11.09
N LEU A 243 7.85 13.12 -12.25
CA LEU A 243 6.43 13.07 -12.57
C LEU A 243 6.03 11.64 -12.93
N THR A 244 5.07 11.06 -12.22
CA THR A 244 4.54 9.72 -12.49
C THR A 244 3.08 9.80 -12.86
N LEU A 245 2.73 9.10 -13.95
CA LEU A 245 1.36 8.82 -14.35
C LEU A 245 1.16 7.31 -14.38
N GLU A 246 0.07 6.85 -13.78
CA GLU A 246 -0.28 5.43 -13.67
C GLU A 246 -1.77 5.22 -13.96
N TYR A 247 -2.05 4.22 -14.78
CA TYR A 247 -3.39 3.66 -15.00
C TYR A 247 -3.52 2.36 -14.21
N GLU A 248 -4.64 2.23 -13.51
CA GLU A 248 -4.92 1.12 -12.62
C GLU A 248 -6.20 0.41 -13.06
N TYR A 249 -6.11 -0.90 -13.26
CA TYR A 249 -7.25 -1.76 -13.56
C TYR A 249 -7.40 -2.87 -12.52
N ASN A 250 -8.60 -3.03 -11.96
CA ASN A 250 -8.95 -4.10 -11.04
C ASN A 250 -10.20 -4.84 -11.54
N GLY A 251 -10.02 -5.96 -12.25
CA GLY A 251 -11.12 -6.80 -12.75
C GLY A 251 -11.97 -7.50 -11.68
N THR A 252 -11.61 -7.36 -10.40
CA THR A 252 -12.46 -7.77 -9.26
C THR A 252 -13.35 -6.64 -8.73
N GLY A 253 -13.04 -5.38 -9.06
CA GLY A 253 -13.83 -4.21 -8.71
C GLY A 253 -15.12 -4.10 -9.52
N LEU A 254 -15.99 -3.19 -9.08
CA LEU A 254 -17.23 -2.87 -9.79
C LEU A 254 -16.96 -1.97 -10.98
N ASP A 255 -17.63 -2.22 -12.10
CA ASP A 255 -17.70 -1.23 -13.17
C ASP A 255 -18.63 -0.08 -12.76
N ARG A 256 -18.78 0.90 -13.65
CA ARG A 256 -19.62 2.07 -13.42
C ARG A 256 -21.06 1.71 -13.05
N ASP A 257 -21.66 0.76 -13.76
CA ASP A 257 -23.06 0.39 -13.53
C ASP A 257 -23.23 -0.36 -12.20
N GLY A 258 -22.37 -1.34 -11.92
CA GLY A 258 -22.38 -2.05 -10.64
C GLY A 258 -22.08 -1.12 -9.46
N TRP A 259 -21.19 -0.13 -9.64
CA TRP A 259 -20.92 0.89 -8.64
C TRP A 259 -22.16 1.77 -8.40
N ASN A 260 -22.83 2.22 -9.46
CA ASN A 260 -24.06 3.01 -9.36
C ASN A 260 -25.22 2.23 -8.74
N GLU A 261 -25.32 0.92 -9.01
CA GLU A 261 -26.30 0.04 -8.38
C GLU A 261 -26.01 -0.09 -6.89
N LEU A 262 -24.77 -0.40 -6.49
CA LEU A 262 -24.38 -0.50 -5.09
C LEU A 262 -24.64 0.80 -4.32
N ARG A 263 -24.33 1.96 -4.93
CA ARG A 263 -24.56 3.29 -4.34
C ARG A 263 -26.03 3.63 -4.13
N ARG A 264 -26.93 3.10 -4.98
CA ARG A 264 -28.39 3.29 -4.87
C ARG A 264 -29.08 2.20 -4.05
N GLY A 265 -28.38 1.10 -3.79
CA GLY A 265 -28.87 -0.04 -3.03
C GLY A 265 -28.81 0.14 -1.51
N PRO A 266 -28.86 -0.97 -0.75
CA PRO A 266 -28.84 -0.93 0.72
C PRO A 266 -27.55 -0.28 1.27
N PRO A 267 -27.65 0.75 2.15
CA PRO A 267 -26.48 1.43 2.71
C PRO A 267 -25.50 0.50 3.45
N ALA A 268 -26.01 -0.54 4.09
CA ALA A 268 -25.18 -1.54 4.77
C ALA A 268 -24.26 -2.29 3.79
N ALA A 269 -24.78 -2.68 2.62
CA ALA A 269 -24.00 -3.38 1.61
C ALA A 269 -22.88 -2.48 1.04
N TYR A 270 -23.19 -1.21 0.80
CA TYR A 270 -22.23 -0.19 0.39
C TYR A 270 -21.10 -0.03 1.41
N GLY A 271 -21.43 0.11 2.70
CA GLY A 271 -20.45 0.24 3.78
C GLY A 271 -19.55 -0.98 3.96
N VAL A 272 -20.13 -2.19 3.91
CA VAL A 272 -19.37 -3.46 3.99
C VAL A 272 -18.41 -3.60 2.80
N TYR A 273 -18.88 -3.30 1.58
CA TYR A 273 -18.05 -3.36 0.37
C TYR A 273 -16.83 -2.44 0.46
N ARG A 274 -17.04 -1.17 0.80
CA ARG A 274 -15.94 -0.19 0.91
C ARG A 274 -14.94 -0.56 2.00
N SER A 275 -15.45 -0.96 3.17
CA SER A 275 -14.58 -1.40 4.28
C SER A 275 -13.74 -2.62 3.90
N PHE A 276 -14.34 -3.57 3.15
CA PHE A 276 -13.64 -4.74 2.65
C PHE A 276 -12.56 -4.38 1.62
N ALA A 277 -12.87 -3.53 0.64
CA ALA A 277 -11.93 -3.07 -0.37
C ALA A 277 -10.75 -2.32 0.26
N ALA A 278 -11.01 -1.40 1.22
CA ALA A 278 -9.98 -0.68 1.97
C ALA A 278 -9.07 -1.64 2.75
N LYS A 279 -9.63 -2.66 3.41
CA LYS A 279 -8.84 -3.68 4.13
C LYS A 279 -7.93 -4.49 3.20
N LEU A 280 -8.39 -4.78 1.97
CA LEU A 280 -7.58 -5.46 0.97
C LEU A 280 -6.59 -4.54 0.24
N GLN A 281 -6.70 -3.22 0.44
CA GLN A 281 -6.00 -2.21 -0.37
C GLN A 281 -6.27 -2.45 -1.86
N GLU A 282 -7.54 -2.63 -2.22
CA GLU A 282 -8.01 -2.79 -3.60
C GLU A 282 -8.86 -1.58 -3.99
N PRO A 283 -8.73 -1.03 -5.21
CA PRO A 283 -9.65 -0.01 -5.70
C PRO A 283 -11.09 -0.53 -5.73
N VAL A 284 -12.04 0.31 -5.32
CA VAL A 284 -13.48 -0.02 -5.24
C VAL A 284 -14.15 -0.11 -6.62
N THR A 285 -13.53 0.45 -7.65
CA THR A 285 -14.01 0.40 -9.03
C THR A 285 -12.93 -0.18 -9.93
N ARG A 286 -13.34 -0.60 -11.14
CA ARG A 286 -12.43 -1.28 -12.08
C ARG A 286 -11.31 -0.39 -12.59
N GLU A 287 -11.52 0.91 -12.73
CA GLU A 287 -10.61 1.80 -13.47
C GLU A 287 -10.30 3.04 -12.65
N ASN A 288 -9.01 3.31 -12.45
CA ASN A 288 -8.52 4.46 -11.71
C ASN A 288 -7.29 5.05 -12.40
N LEU A 289 -7.05 6.33 -12.13
CA LEU A 289 -5.85 7.03 -12.53
C LEU A 289 -5.12 7.54 -11.30
N PHE A 290 -3.81 7.46 -11.35
CA PHE A 290 -2.93 7.95 -10.32
C PHE A 290 -1.88 8.87 -10.91
N PHE A 291 -1.69 10.02 -10.27
CA PHE A 291 -0.66 10.97 -10.59
C PHE A 291 0.15 11.29 -9.34
N HIS A 292 1.46 11.36 -9.50
CA HIS A 292 2.37 11.72 -8.43
C HIS A 292 3.49 12.62 -8.96
N ALA A 293 3.85 13.65 -8.22
CA ALA A 293 4.94 14.54 -8.54
C ALA A 293 5.79 14.78 -7.30
N THR A 294 7.11 14.69 -7.45
CA THR A 294 8.07 15.06 -6.41
C THR A 294 9.08 16.02 -7.00
N TRP A 295 9.32 17.13 -6.31
CA TRP A 295 10.37 18.09 -6.63
C TRP A 295 11.32 18.16 -5.44
N THR A 296 12.49 17.57 -5.61
CA THR A 296 13.55 17.60 -4.60
C THR A 296 14.34 18.90 -4.71
N ASP A 297 14.68 19.51 -3.58
CA ASP A 297 15.36 20.82 -3.52
C ASP A 297 14.60 21.91 -4.31
N ALA A 298 13.28 21.97 -4.12
CA ALA A 298 12.35 22.83 -4.83
C ALA A 298 12.58 24.31 -4.50
N MET A 299 13.29 25.02 -5.40
CA MET A 299 13.69 26.43 -5.31
C MET A 299 14.60 26.79 -4.13
N VAL A 300 14.40 26.14 -2.98
CA VAL A 300 15.16 26.26 -1.74
C VAL A 300 15.80 24.91 -1.46
N ARG A 301 17.10 24.91 -1.13
CA ARG A 301 17.79 23.67 -0.75
C ARG A 301 17.12 23.02 0.46
N HIS A 302 17.04 21.70 0.44
CA HIS A 302 16.41 20.86 1.47
C HIS A 302 14.89 21.02 1.60
N LEU A 303 14.24 21.74 0.69
CA LEU A 303 12.78 21.80 0.60
C LEU A 303 12.30 20.84 -0.48
N ASP A 304 11.55 19.82 -0.09
CA ASP A 304 10.92 18.90 -1.02
C ASP A 304 9.42 19.21 -1.14
N LEU A 305 8.90 19.24 -2.37
CA LEU A 305 7.48 19.36 -2.65
C LEU A 305 6.97 18.06 -3.26
N THR A 306 5.91 17.49 -2.68
CA THR A 306 5.24 16.30 -3.21
C THR A 306 3.77 16.59 -3.46
N ALA A 307 3.25 16.12 -4.58
CA ALA A 307 1.84 16.19 -4.93
C ALA A 307 1.34 14.83 -5.42
N MET A 308 0.12 14.48 -5.04
CA MET A 308 -0.51 13.24 -5.42
C MET A 308 -1.98 13.46 -5.76
N VAL A 309 -2.45 12.81 -6.82
CA VAL A 309 -3.88 12.73 -7.17
C VAL A 309 -4.26 11.28 -7.43
N ARG A 310 -5.32 10.81 -6.78
CA ARG A 310 -6.04 9.59 -7.14
C ARG A 310 -7.38 9.99 -7.74
N TYR A 311 -7.73 9.40 -8.87
CA TYR A 311 -8.97 9.71 -9.60
C TYR A 311 -9.71 8.43 -9.95
N ASN A 312 -10.97 8.34 -9.54
CA ASN A 312 -11.84 7.22 -9.82
C ASN A 312 -12.61 7.48 -11.13
N VAL A 313 -12.38 6.66 -12.15
CA VAL A 313 -12.95 6.89 -13.49
C VAL A 313 -14.46 6.66 -13.50
N ALA A 314 -14.95 5.72 -12.68
CA ALA A 314 -16.36 5.34 -12.69
C ALA A 314 -17.30 6.43 -12.14
N ASP A 315 -16.85 7.19 -11.15
CA ASP A 315 -17.66 8.23 -10.48
C ASP A 315 -17.05 9.64 -10.48
N HIS A 316 -15.89 9.81 -11.11
CA HIS A 316 -15.19 11.09 -11.29
C HIS A 316 -14.76 11.76 -9.98
N SER A 317 -14.77 11.03 -8.87
CA SER A 317 -14.29 11.53 -7.59
C SER A 317 -12.76 11.47 -7.51
N ARG A 318 -12.19 12.29 -6.64
CA ARG A 318 -10.72 12.38 -6.49
C ARG A 318 -10.26 12.66 -5.07
N LEU A 319 -9.09 12.13 -4.76
CA LEU A 319 -8.27 12.54 -3.61
C LEU A 319 -7.07 13.31 -4.13
N GLN A 320 -6.83 14.47 -3.54
CA GLN A 320 -5.65 15.30 -3.77
C GLN A 320 -4.87 15.40 -2.47
N TRP A 321 -3.56 15.27 -2.55
CA TRP A 321 -2.66 15.42 -1.40
C TRP A 321 -1.42 16.20 -1.83
N LEU A 322 -0.97 17.11 -0.97
CA LEU A 322 0.18 17.97 -1.16
C LEU A 322 1.01 17.96 0.12
N GLU A 323 2.32 17.86 0.00
CA GLU A 323 3.27 18.02 1.10
C GLU A 323 4.39 18.98 0.70
N ALA A 324 4.72 19.88 1.60
CA ALA A 324 5.99 20.60 1.59
C ALA A 324 6.78 20.15 2.82
N ARG A 325 7.99 19.63 2.62
CA ARG A 325 8.84 19.09 3.68
C ARG A 325 10.21 19.75 3.63
N TYR A 326 10.62 20.35 4.73
CA TYR A 326 11.95 20.91 4.89
C TYR A 326 12.81 20.01 5.77
N HIS A 327 14.02 19.73 5.32
CA HIS A 327 14.98 18.85 6.00
C HIS A 327 16.11 19.65 6.66
N TRP A 328 16.20 19.57 7.98
CA TRP A 328 17.40 19.94 8.76
C TRP A 328 18.17 18.68 9.16
N THR A 329 19.37 18.86 9.71
CA THR A 329 20.30 17.76 10.07
C THR A 329 19.68 16.66 10.94
N ARG A 330 18.77 17.00 11.85
CA ARG A 330 18.11 16.03 12.76
C ARG A 330 16.59 16.20 12.83
N VAL A 331 16.04 17.10 12.01
CA VAL A 331 14.63 17.49 12.10
C VAL A 331 14.06 17.59 10.70
N ASP A 332 12.88 16.99 10.49
CA ASP A 332 12.03 17.32 9.36
C ASP A 332 10.81 18.10 9.86
N LEU A 333 10.44 19.15 9.14
CA LEU A 333 9.13 19.78 9.26
C LEU A 333 8.37 19.61 7.96
N ALA A 334 7.16 19.08 8.03
CA ALA A 334 6.27 18.97 6.88
C ALA A 334 4.94 19.67 7.13
N LEU A 335 4.43 20.33 6.10
CA LEU A 335 3.06 20.82 6.00
C LEU A 335 2.34 19.99 4.94
N GLN A 336 1.23 19.37 5.32
CA GLN A 336 0.44 18.52 4.46
C GLN A 336 -0.96 19.09 4.29
N ALA A 337 -1.49 19.01 3.08
CA ALA A 337 -2.87 19.34 2.75
C ALA A 337 -3.50 18.19 1.97
N GLN A 338 -4.69 17.75 2.38
CA GLN A 338 -5.48 16.76 1.66
C GLN A 338 -6.87 17.32 1.34
N ARG A 339 -7.41 16.93 0.18
CA ARG A 339 -8.78 17.24 -0.23
C ARG A 339 -9.42 16.04 -0.92
N ASN A 340 -10.64 15.71 -0.51
CA ASN A 340 -11.45 14.65 -1.10
C ASN A 340 -12.71 15.24 -1.75
N ASP A 341 -12.80 15.17 -3.08
CA ASP A 341 -13.90 15.73 -3.87
C ASP A 341 -14.73 14.62 -4.52
N GLY A 342 -16.04 14.86 -4.66
CA GLY A 342 -17.00 13.93 -5.26
C GLY A 342 -18.34 13.91 -4.52
N ASP A 343 -19.34 13.26 -5.12
CA ASP A 343 -20.66 13.08 -4.53
C ASP A 343 -20.58 12.32 -3.18
N PRO A 344 -21.50 12.54 -2.23
CA PRO A 344 -21.45 11.90 -0.91
C PRO A 344 -21.42 10.37 -0.91
N SER A 345 -21.79 9.72 -2.01
CA SER A 345 -21.73 8.26 -2.18
C SER A 345 -20.60 7.79 -3.11
N SER A 346 -19.85 8.71 -3.71
CA SER A 346 -18.69 8.38 -4.55
C SER A 346 -17.52 7.86 -3.71
N ASP A 347 -16.50 7.28 -4.35
CA ASP A 347 -15.36 6.69 -3.65
C ASP A 347 -14.68 7.68 -2.70
N PHE A 348 -14.22 8.82 -3.22
CA PHE A 348 -13.56 9.84 -2.39
C PHE A 348 -14.56 10.79 -1.71
N GLY A 349 -15.75 10.98 -2.27
CA GLY A 349 -16.77 11.86 -1.68
C GLY A 349 -17.46 11.27 -0.45
N ALA A 350 -17.42 9.94 -0.28
CA ALA A 350 -17.90 9.26 0.91
C ALA A 350 -16.85 9.14 2.03
N LEU A 351 -15.68 9.78 1.90
CA LEU A 351 -14.71 9.88 2.99
C LEU A 351 -15.15 10.95 4.01
N PRO A 352 -14.97 10.71 5.32
CA PRO A 352 -15.44 11.63 6.36
C PRO A 352 -14.68 12.97 6.34
N GLU A 353 -13.36 12.95 6.16
CA GLU A 353 -12.57 14.17 6.06
C GLU A 353 -12.61 14.72 4.63
N ARG A 354 -13.33 15.81 4.39
CA ARG A 354 -13.32 16.48 3.08
C ARG A 354 -12.03 17.25 2.82
N ARG A 355 -11.45 17.81 3.88
CA ARG A 355 -10.20 18.57 3.87
C ARG A 355 -9.43 18.30 5.14
N THR A 356 -8.13 18.11 5.01
CA THR A 356 -7.22 17.92 6.14
C THR A 356 -6.03 18.85 5.95
N LEU A 357 -5.63 19.53 7.02
CA LEU A 357 -4.38 20.28 7.10
C LEU A 357 -3.61 19.72 8.29
N GLN A 358 -2.33 19.41 8.08
CA GLN A 358 -1.50 18.82 9.11
C GLN A 358 -0.10 19.42 9.08
N ALA A 359 0.44 19.72 10.26
CA ALA A 359 1.86 19.96 10.47
C ALA A 359 2.48 18.72 11.11
N VAL A 360 3.63 18.28 10.60
CA VAL A 360 4.35 17.10 11.09
C VAL A 360 5.78 17.50 11.41
N LEU A 361 6.20 17.26 12.65
CA LEU A 361 7.59 17.39 13.08
C LEU A 361 8.16 15.99 13.30
N ARG A 362 9.31 15.69 12.71
CA ARG A 362 10.05 14.45 12.95
C ARG A 362 11.43 14.79 13.47
N TYR A 363 11.88 14.12 14.53
CA TYR A 363 13.22 14.25 15.08
C TYR A 363 13.96 12.91 14.93
N PHE A 364 15.22 12.95 14.49
CA PHE A 364 16.10 11.79 14.34
C PHE A 364 17.16 11.77 15.43
N PHE A 365 17.30 10.62 16.11
CA PHE A 365 18.21 10.40 17.24
C PHE A 365 19.57 9.88 16.80
#